data_AF-A0A0F4XIZ0-F1
#
_entry.id   AF-A0A0F4XIZ0-F1
#
_cell.length_a   1.000
_cell.length_b   1.000
_cell.length_c   1.000
_cell.angle_alpha   90.00
_cell.angle_beta   90.00
_cell.angle_gamma   90.00
#
_symmetry.space_group_name_H-M   'P 1'
#
loop_
_entity.id
_entity.type
_entity.pdbx_description
1 polymer ?
#
loop_
_entity_poly.entity_id
_entity_poly.type
_entity_poly.pdbx_seq_one_letter_code
_entity_poly.pdbx_strand_id
1 'polypeptide(L)'
;MLTMMLGIAGSIQNGSLICIDEPEISLHPQWQSSLVKQLQEVFADYHGCHFIIATHSPQLVSGLVTDNGYVLSLEEARLYKPYEYAKRSADFQLAEIFQSPGQNNEYLLRTVLILLTKIAKRENFNEDDRETAVRLFKLQSKMSDVDPVYHLISQLGTLY
;
A
#
# COMPACT_ATOMS: atom_id res chain seq x y z
N MET A 1 7.35 20.26 2.71
CA MET A 1 6.21 20.45 1.78
C MET A 1 6.30 21.75 0.99
N LEU A 2 6.19 22.92 1.63
CA LEU A 2 6.16 24.22 0.93
C LEU A 2 7.40 24.48 0.07
N THR A 3 8.60 24.19 0.59
CA THR A 3 9.86 24.33 -0.14
C THR A 3 9.92 23.47 -1.41
N MET A 4 9.45 22.23 -1.33
CA MET A 4 9.35 21.34 -2.49
C MET A 4 8.38 21.91 -3.53
N MET A 5 7.19 22.35 -3.10
CA MET A 5 6.19 22.96 -4.01
C MET A 5 6.76 24.20 -4.71
N LEU A 6 7.42 25.10 -3.98
CA LEU A 6 8.05 26.30 -4.55
C LEU A 6 9.19 25.95 -5.51
N GLY A 7 9.99 24.92 -5.19
CA GLY A 7 11.07 24.45 -6.06
C GLY A 7 10.55 23.93 -7.40
N ILE A 8 9.47 23.14 -7.37
CA ILE A 8 8.81 22.65 -8.59
C ILE A 8 8.19 23.84 -9.35
N ALA A 9 7.44 24.71 -8.66
CA ALA A 9 6.76 25.87 -9.26
C ALA A 9 7.72 26.83 -9.98
N GLY A 10 8.95 26.98 -9.48
CA GLY A 10 9.95 27.85 -10.11
C GLY A 10 10.53 27.31 -11.41
N SER A 11 10.34 26.02 -11.72
CA SER A 11 11.00 25.36 -12.87
C SER A 11 10.05 24.61 -13.79
N ILE A 12 8.84 24.29 -13.35
CA ILE A 12 7.87 23.47 -14.11
C ILE A 12 7.38 24.21 -15.36
N GLN A 13 7.28 23.45 -16.46
CA GLN A 13 6.74 23.87 -17.75
C GLN A 13 5.87 22.75 -18.33
N ASN A 14 5.08 23.03 -19.37
CA ASN A 14 4.34 21.99 -20.08
C ASN A 14 5.30 20.90 -20.59
N GLY A 15 4.91 19.63 -20.44
CA GLY A 15 5.73 18.47 -20.83
C GLY A 15 6.86 18.13 -19.85
N SER A 16 6.85 18.68 -18.63
CA SER A 16 7.91 18.40 -17.65
C SER A 16 7.84 16.99 -17.08
N LEU A 17 9.01 16.39 -16.83
CA LEU A 17 9.16 15.20 -16.00
C LEU A 17 9.67 15.63 -14.62
N ILE A 18 8.88 15.37 -13.59
CA ILE A 18 9.20 15.69 -12.20
C ILE A 18 9.48 14.38 -11.46
N CYS A 19 10.70 14.22 -10.97
CA CYS A 19 11.08 13.09 -10.14
C CYS A 19 11.21 13.57 -8.69
N ILE A 20 10.53 12.88 -7.76
CA ILE A 20 10.55 13.18 -6.33
C ILE A 20 10.99 11.91 -5.61
N ASP A 21 12.02 12.02 -4.78
CA ASP A 21 12.55 10.92 -3.99
C ASP A 21 12.24 11.13 -2.52
N GLU A 22 11.67 10.11 -1.87
CA GLU A 22 11.34 10.06 -0.44
C GLU A 22 10.68 11.35 0.12
N PRO A 23 9.58 11.86 -0.49
CA PRO A 23 8.96 13.10 -0.02
C PRO A 23 8.43 13.02 1.42
N GLU A 24 8.27 11.83 1.98
CA GLU A 24 7.77 11.55 3.33
C GLU A 24 8.71 11.96 4.47
N ILE A 25 10.03 12.05 4.24
CA ILE A 25 11.05 12.19 5.31
C ILE A 25 10.84 13.43 6.20
N SER A 26 10.10 14.43 5.72
CA SER A 26 9.78 15.65 6.48
C SER A 26 8.29 15.99 6.51
N LEU A 27 7.42 15.01 6.28
CA LEU A 27 5.98 15.21 6.24
C LEU A 27 5.28 14.49 7.38
N HIS A 28 4.38 15.21 8.05
CA HIS A 28 3.41 14.59 8.94
C HIS A 28 2.55 13.58 8.15
N PRO A 29 2.13 12.43 8.72
CA PRO A 29 1.36 11.40 8.01
C PRO A 29 0.14 11.93 7.25
N GLN A 30 -0.58 12.88 7.85
CA GLN A 30 -1.72 13.55 7.21
C GLN A 30 -1.34 14.26 5.89
N TRP A 31 -0.14 14.84 5.83
CA TRP A 31 0.36 15.51 4.63
C TRP A 31 0.86 14.48 3.60
N GLN A 32 1.42 13.35 4.05
CA GLN A 32 1.81 12.26 3.14
C GLN A 32 0.58 11.76 2.35
N SER A 33 -0.54 11.52 3.04
CA SER A 33 -1.79 11.07 2.39
C SER A 33 -2.47 12.10 1.50
N SER A 34 -2.09 13.38 1.56
CA SER A 34 -2.66 14.45 0.72
C SER A 34 -1.68 15.01 -0.30
N LEU A 35 -0.42 14.56 -0.29
CA LEU A 35 0.64 15.12 -1.11
C LEU A 35 0.33 15.04 -2.60
N VAL A 36 -0.04 13.85 -3.09
CA VAL A 36 -0.29 13.66 -4.53
C VAL A 36 -1.45 14.53 -5.01
N LYS A 37 -2.53 14.58 -4.21
CA LYS A 37 -3.67 15.46 -4.49
C LYS A 37 -3.23 16.93 -4.57
N GLN A 38 -2.41 17.39 -3.63
CA GLN A 38 -1.90 18.76 -3.64
C GLN A 38 -1.00 19.04 -4.85
N LEU A 39 -0.13 18.10 -5.25
CA LEU A 39 0.68 18.23 -6.46
C LEU A 39 -0.21 18.40 -7.70
N GLN A 40 -1.27 17.59 -7.81
CA GLN A 40 -2.22 17.68 -8.92
C GLN A 40 -2.99 18.99 -8.92
N GLU A 41 -3.45 19.47 -7.77
CA GLU A 41 -4.20 20.73 -7.64
C GLU A 41 -3.32 21.95 -7.93
N VAL A 42 -2.10 22.00 -7.37
CA VAL A 42 -1.18 23.14 -7.52
C VAL A 42 -0.65 23.26 -8.95
N PHE A 43 -0.45 22.15 -9.64
CA PHE A 43 0.12 22.12 -10.99
C PHE A 43 -0.89 21.76 -12.08
N ALA A 44 -2.19 21.89 -11.80
CA ALA A 44 -3.27 21.54 -12.73
C ALA A 44 -3.23 22.30 -14.08
N ASP A 45 -2.70 23.54 -14.07
CA ASP A 45 -2.61 24.40 -15.25
C ASP A 45 -1.48 23.98 -16.22
N TYR A 46 -0.60 23.05 -15.81
CA TYR A 46 0.46 22.52 -16.66
C TYR A 46 0.04 21.24 -17.36
N HIS A 47 0.26 21.17 -18.67
CA HIS A 47 -0.19 20.05 -19.50
C HIS A 47 0.96 19.12 -19.88
N GLY A 48 0.67 17.83 -19.95
CA GLY A 48 1.64 16.80 -20.35
C GLY A 48 2.75 16.54 -19.32
N CYS A 49 2.57 16.99 -18.08
CA CYS A 49 3.55 16.76 -17.02
C CYS A 49 3.40 15.35 -16.44
N HIS A 50 4.55 14.72 -16.15
CA HIS A 50 4.61 13.42 -15.48
C HIS A 50 5.30 13.57 -14.13
N PHE A 51 4.68 13.04 -13.09
CA PHE A 51 5.25 12.97 -11.75
C PHE A 51 5.63 11.52 -11.45
N ILE A 52 6.91 11.28 -11.17
CA ILE A 52 7.43 9.99 -10.70
C ILE A 52 7.88 10.19 -9.25
N ILE A 53 7.29 9.41 -8.35
CA ILE A 53 7.57 9.50 -6.92
C ILE A 53 8.13 8.15 -6.46
N ALA A 54 9.34 8.14 -5.94
CA ALA A 54 9.90 7.03 -5.18
C ALA A 54 9.56 7.25 -3.70
N THR A 55 9.06 6.19 -3.03
CA THR A 55 8.57 6.29 -1.66
C THR A 55 8.54 4.93 -0.99
N HIS A 56 8.86 4.91 0.29
CA HIS A 56 8.63 3.80 1.22
C HIS A 56 7.38 4.02 2.10
N SER A 57 6.66 5.13 1.93
CA SER A 57 5.51 5.50 2.75
C SER A 57 4.20 4.81 2.30
N PRO A 58 3.61 3.93 3.12
CA PRO A 58 2.28 3.39 2.85
C PRO A 58 1.19 4.45 2.91
N GLN A 59 1.39 5.54 3.64
CA GLN A 59 0.44 6.65 3.74
C GLN A 59 0.33 7.42 2.43
N LEU A 60 1.45 7.63 1.73
CA LEU A 60 1.45 8.25 0.41
C LEU A 60 0.69 7.38 -0.60
N VAL A 61 0.98 6.07 -0.63
CA VAL A 61 0.29 5.10 -1.51
C VAL A 61 -1.21 5.07 -1.22
N SER A 62 -1.62 5.05 0.05
CA SER A 62 -3.05 5.09 0.43
C SER A 62 -3.75 6.37 -0.03
N GLY A 63 -3.03 7.50 0.01
CA GLY A 63 -3.51 8.81 -0.41
C GLY A 63 -3.63 9.01 -1.92
N LEU A 64 -3.04 8.12 -2.72
CA LEU A 64 -3.10 8.16 -4.18
C LEU A 64 -4.50 7.74 -4.68
N VAL A 65 -5.46 8.66 -4.64
CA VAL A 65 -6.84 8.43 -5.10
C VAL A 65 -7.05 9.15 -6.43
N THR A 66 -6.46 8.62 -7.50
CA THR A 66 -6.50 9.27 -8.82
C THR A 66 -6.60 8.22 -9.92
N ASP A 67 -7.37 8.50 -10.97
CA ASP A 67 -7.57 7.56 -12.09
C ASP A 67 -6.31 7.39 -12.96
N ASN A 68 -5.41 8.39 -12.92
CA ASN A 68 -4.13 8.40 -13.62
C ASN A 68 -2.94 8.08 -12.71
N GLY A 69 -3.21 7.51 -11.52
CA GLY A 69 -2.19 7.08 -10.57
C GLY A 69 -1.87 5.60 -10.78
N TYR A 70 -0.59 5.25 -10.70
CA TYR A 70 -0.14 3.87 -10.73
C TYR A 70 0.92 3.66 -9.67
N VAL A 71 0.93 2.46 -9.08
CA VAL A 71 1.95 2.06 -8.10
C VAL A 71 2.71 0.90 -8.70
N LEU A 72 4.02 1.06 -8.88
CA LEU A 72 4.91 0.02 -9.34
C LEU A 72 5.69 -0.51 -8.13
N SER A 73 5.47 -1.77 -7.75
CA SER A 73 6.36 -2.45 -6.81
C SER A 73 7.61 -2.90 -7.57
N LEU A 74 8.77 -2.38 -7.15
CA LEU A 74 10.05 -2.79 -7.69
C LEU A 74 10.47 -4.19 -7.23
N GLU A 75 10.01 -4.62 -6.04
CA GLU A 75 10.32 -5.95 -5.49
C GLU A 75 9.58 -7.05 -6.25
N GLU A 76 8.28 -6.87 -6.48
CA GLU A 76 7.45 -7.86 -7.18
C GLU A 76 7.40 -7.64 -8.70
N ALA A 77 8.07 -6.59 -9.21
CA ALA A 77 7.99 -6.13 -10.60
C ALA A 77 6.53 -6.02 -11.12
N ARG A 78 5.62 -5.59 -10.25
CA ARG A 78 4.16 -5.57 -10.47
C ARG A 78 3.61 -4.16 -10.46
N LEU A 79 2.78 -3.86 -11.47
CA LEU A 79 1.99 -2.64 -11.53
C LEU A 79 0.62 -2.86 -10.87
N TYR A 80 0.29 -2.05 -9.88
CA TYR A 80 -0.99 -2.04 -9.20
C TYR A 80 -1.86 -0.90 -9.74
N LYS A 81 -3.14 -1.19 -9.93
CA LYS A 81 -4.16 -0.23 -10.36
C LYS A 81 -4.80 0.47 -9.15
N PRO A 82 -5.39 1.66 -9.33
CA PRO A 82 -6.00 2.43 -8.24
C PRO A 82 -6.93 1.64 -7.31
N TYR A 83 -7.76 0.74 -7.83
CA TYR A 83 -8.68 -0.04 -6.99
C TYR A 83 -7.99 -1.08 -6.08
N GLU A 84 -6.73 -1.44 -6.35
CA GLU A 84 -5.96 -2.41 -5.58
C GLU A 84 -5.36 -1.78 -4.32
N TYR A 85 -4.97 -0.50 -4.37
CA TYR A 85 -4.28 0.19 -3.26
C TYR A 85 -5.07 1.39 -2.69
N ALA A 86 -5.95 2.06 -3.43
CA ALA A 86 -6.56 3.30 -2.96
C ALA A 86 -7.46 3.10 -1.74
N LYS A 87 -7.45 4.07 -0.81
CA LYS A 87 -8.31 4.10 0.38
C LYS A 87 -8.18 2.87 1.28
N ARG A 88 -7.03 2.21 1.27
CA ARG A 88 -6.70 1.09 2.14
C ARG A 88 -5.93 1.56 3.38
N SER A 89 -5.99 0.80 4.47
CA SER A 89 -5.24 1.10 5.70
C SER A 89 -3.74 0.99 5.47
N ALA A 90 -2.94 1.64 6.32
CA ALA A 90 -1.48 1.49 6.28
C ALA A 90 -1.04 0.03 6.41
N ASP A 91 -1.68 -0.73 7.30
CA ASP A 91 -1.45 -2.17 7.47
C ASP A 91 -1.72 -2.99 6.21
N PHE A 92 -2.77 -2.67 5.47
CA PHE A 92 -3.02 -3.31 4.18
C PHE A 92 -1.89 -3.01 3.19
N GLN A 93 -1.46 -1.74 3.09
CA GLN A 93 -0.38 -1.39 2.17
C GLN A 93 0.92 -2.11 2.54
N LEU A 94 1.26 -2.13 3.83
CA LEU A 94 2.45 -2.80 4.35
C LEU A 94 2.45 -4.28 3.99
N ALA A 95 1.31 -4.96 4.11
CA ALA A 95 1.18 -6.36 3.76
C ALA A 95 1.15 -6.60 2.24
N GLU A 96 0.27 -5.93 1.51
CA GLU A 96 -0.04 -6.28 0.11
C GLU A 96 0.85 -5.58 -0.92
N ILE A 97 1.25 -4.33 -0.67
CA ILE A 97 2.04 -3.53 -1.62
C ILE A 97 3.53 -3.58 -1.29
N PHE A 98 3.88 -3.34 -0.02
CA PHE A 98 5.28 -3.29 0.43
C PHE A 98 5.83 -4.64 0.88
N GLN A 99 4.99 -5.68 0.96
CA GLN A 99 5.38 -7.03 1.36
C GLN A 99 6.20 -7.08 2.65
N SER A 100 5.95 -6.14 3.56
CA SER A 100 6.65 -5.95 4.83
C SER A 100 5.60 -5.70 5.93
N PRO A 101 4.79 -6.73 6.27
CA PRO A 101 3.81 -6.60 7.33
C PRO A 101 4.50 -6.27 8.65
N GLY A 102 4.11 -5.17 9.29
CA GLY A 102 4.57 -4.81 10.63
C GLY A 102 4.03 -5.76 11.70
N GLN A 103 4.51 -5.57 12.93
CA GLN A 103 4.05 -6.36 14.07
C GLN A 103 2.57 -6.11 14.35
N ASN A 104 1.80 -7.17 14.66
CA ASN A 104 0.37 -7.08 14.96
C ASN A 104 -0.46 -6.44 13.83
N ASN A 105 -0.12 -6.70 12.58
CA ASN A 105 -0.85 -6.17 11.43
C ASN A 105 -2.35 -6.51 11.52
N GLU A 106 -3.21 -5.49 11.72
CA GLU A 106 -4.64 -5.68 12.00
C GLU A 106 -5.39 -6.21 10.77
N TYR A 107 -4.93 -5.84 9.58
CA TYR A 107 -5.51 -6.34 8.33
C TYR A 107 -5.32 -7.86 8.22
N LEU A 108 -4.10 -8.36 8.46
CA LEU A 108 -3.81 -9.79 8.45
C LEU A 108 -4.55 -10.51 9.58
N LEU A 109 -4.54 -9.96 10.80
CA LEU A 109 -5.24 -10.52 11.95
C LEU A 109 -6.73 -10.75 11.63
N ARG A 110 -7.43 -9.71 11.15
CA ARG A 110 -8.84 -9.80 10.77
C ARG A 110 -9.09 -10.84 9.70
N THR A 111 -8.21 -10.91 8.70
CA THR A 111 -8.33 -11.82 7.57
C THR A 111 -8.20 -13.27 8.02
N VAL A 112 -7.20 -13.58 8.85
CA VAL A 112 -7.00 -14.92 9.42
C VAL A 112 -8.17 -15.32 10.30
N LEU A 113 -8.67 -14.42 11.16
CA LEU A 113 -9.82 -14.69 12.01
C LEU A 113 -11.09 -15.02 11.23
N ILE A 114 -11.34 -14.34 10.10
CA ILE A 114 -12.48 -14.64 9.22
C ILE A 114 -12.36 -16.07 8.67
N LEU A 115 -11.19 -16.46 8.17
CA LEU A 115 -10.98 -17.79 7.62
C LEU A 115 -11.08 -18.88 8.70
N LEU A 116 -10.47 -18.67 9.87
CA LEU A 116 -10.60 -19.60 11.01
C LEU A 116 -12.06 -19.74 11.46
N THR A 117 -12.84 -18.65 11.43
CA THR A 117 -14.27 -18.69 11.76
C THR A 117 -15.06 -19.52 10.76
N LYS A 118 -14.73 -19.43 9.46
CA LYS A 118 -15.36 -20.27 8.43
C LYS A 118 -15.07 -21.75 8.65
N ILE A 119 -13.82 -22.11 8.99
CA ILE A 119 -13.43 -23.48 9.36
C ILE A 119 -14.23 -23.95 10.57
N ALA A 120 -14.29 -23.15 11.64
CA ALA A 120 -15.00 -23.49 12.86
C ALA A 120 -16.50 -23.73 12.63
N LYS A 121 -17.10 -23.00 11.68
CA LYS A 121 -18.50 -23.18 11.25
C LYS A 121 -18.70 -24.30 10.22
N ARG A 122 -17.63 -24.95 9.74
CA ARG A 122 -17.64 -25.93 8.64
C ARG A 122 -18.23 -25.36 7.35
N GLU A 123 -18.01 -24.07 7.10
CA GLU A 123 -18.33 -23.43 5.84
C GLU A 123 -17.29 -23.83 4.79
N ASN A 124 -17.73 -24.07 3.55
CA ASN A 124 -16.80 -24.37 2.45
C ASN A 124 -16.05 -23.11 2.04
N PHE A 125 -14.74 -23.26 1.83
CA PHE A 125 -13.90 -22.19 1.32
C PHE A 125 -14.21 -21.96 -0.16
N ASN A 126 -14.51 -20.72 -0.51
CA ASN A 126 -14.61 -20.32 -1.90
C ASN A 126 -13.20 -20.07 -2.49
N GLU A 127 -13.12 -19.78 -3.80
CA GLU A 127 -11.82 -19.53 -4.44
C GLU A 127 -11.09 -18.31 -3.84
N ASP A 128 -11.81 -17.25 -3.46
CA ASP A 128 -11.23 -16.07 -2.82
C ASP A 128 -10.60 -16.39 -1.45
N ASP A 129 -11.23 -17.26 -0.66
CA ASP A 129 -10.75 -17.71 0.64
C ASP A 129 -9.45 -18.50 0.48
N ARG A 130 -9.39 -19.37 -0.53
CA ARG A 130 -8.19 -20.16 -0.84
C ARG A 130 -7.05 -19.26 -1.30
N GLU A 131 -7.33 -18.32 -2.18
CA GLU A 131 -6.33 -17.36 -2.66
C GLU A 131 -5.80 -16.50 -1.50
N THR A 132 -6.69 -16.09 -0.59
CA THR A 132 -6.33 -15.36 0.62
C THR A 132 -5.47 -16.19 1.56
N ALA A 133 -5.80 -17.47 1.78
CA ALA A 133 -4.97 -18.38 2.58
C ALA A 133 -3.56 -18.53 1.98
N VAL A 134 -3.46 -18.72 0.67
CA VAL A 134 -2.16 -18.80 -0.04
C VAL A 134 -1.34 -17.52 0.14
N ARG A 135 -1.97 -16.34 0.02
CA ARG A 135 -1.30 -15.05 0.29
C ARG A 135 -0.79 -14.96 1.73
N LEU A 136 -1.62 -15.35 2.70
CA LEU A 136 -1.24 -15.34 4.13
C LEU A 136 -0.01 -16.23 4.38
N PHE A 137 0.04 -17.43 3.79
CA PHE A 137 1.21 -18.31 3.91
C PHE A 137 2.47 -17.73 3.25
N LYS A 138 2.34 -17.02 2.12
CA LYS A 138 3.47 -16.31 1.50
C LYS A 138 4.00 -15.22 2.45
N LEU A 139 3.11 -14.41 3.03
CA LEU A 139 3.47 -13.32 3.93
C LEU A 139 4.03 -13.80 5.27
N GLN A 140 3.57 -14.96 5.76
CA GLN A 140 4.06 -15.56 7.02
C GLN A 140 5.59 -15.71 7.04
N SER A 141 6.20 -16.02 5.88
CA SER A 141 7.66 -16.16 5.76
C SER A 141 8.44 -14.87 6.01
N LYS A 142 7.79 -13.71 5.89
CA LYS A 142 8.36 -12.38 6.11
C LYS A 142 8.05 -11.81 7.50
N MET A 143 7.34 -12.56 8.34
CA MET A 143 6.95 -12.16 9.69
C MET A 143 7.90 -12.72 10.74
N SER A 144 7.94 -12.07 11.91
CA SER A 144 8.64 -12.61 13.07
C SER A 144 7.84 -13.74 13.72
N ASP A 145 8.55 -14.77 14.18
CA ASP A 145 8.01 -15.93 14.90
C ASP A 145 7.41 -15.60 16.27
N VAL A 146 7.67 -14.40 16.82
CA VAL A 146 7.03 -13.90 18.03
C VAL A 146 5.71 -13.15 17.78
N ASP A 147 5.33 -12.94 16.51
CA ASP A 147 4.11 -12.21 16.17
C ASP A 147 2.85 -13.09 16.41
N PRO A 148 1.84 -12.62 17.15
CA PRO A 148 0.57 -13.35 17.31
C PRO A 148 -0.08 -13.74 15.98
N VAL A 149 0.00 -12.88 14.96
CA VAL A 149 -0.56 -13.13 13.63
C VAL A 149 0.18 -14.28 12.93
N TYR A 150 1.49 -14.41 13.13
CA TYR A 150 2.27 -15.54 12.60
C TYR A 150 1.74 -16.88 13.13
N HIS A 151 1.44 -16.95 14.43
CA HIS A 151 0.88 -18.15 15.05
C HIS A 151 -0.55 -18.44 14.60
N LEU A 152 -1.36 -17.41 14.37
CA LEU A 152 -2.72 -17.62 13.86
C LEU A 152 -2.70 -18.15 12.42
N ILE A 153 -1.77 -17.67 11.58
CA ILE A 153 -1.59 -18.20 10.22
C ILE A 153 -1.11 -19.66 10.27
N SER A 154 -0.22 -20.03 11.20
CA SER A 154 0.23 -21.42 11.32
C SER A 154 -0.91 -22.37 11.71
N GLN A 155 -1.80 -21.94 12.61
CA GLN A 155 -3.00 -22.70 12.96
C GLN A 155 -3.93 -22.91 11.75
N LEU A 156 -4.11 -21.88 10.94
CA LEU A 156 -4.87 -21.99 9.69
C LEU A 156 -4.30 -23.10 8.79
N GLY A 157 -2.96 -23.17 8.65
CA GLY A 157 -2.28 -24.19 7.86
C GLY A 157 -2.40 -25.61 8.39
N THR A 158 -2.57 -25.79 9.70
CA THR A 158 -2.81 -27.13 10.29
C THR A 158 -4.24 -27.63 10.15
N LEU A 159 -5.19 -26.72 9.91
CA LEU A 159 -6.63 -27.01 9.84
C LEU A 159 -7.15 -27.11 8.40
N TYR A 160 -6.33 -26.73 7.42
CA TYR A 160 -6.60 -26.77 5.98
C TYR A 160 -6.14 -28.10 5.38
#